data_AF-A0A256XGP2-F1
#
_entry.id   AF-A0A256XGP2-F1
#
_cell.length_a   1.000
_cell.length_b   1.000
_cell.length_c   1.000
_cell.angle_alpha   90.00
_cell.angle_beta   90.00
_cell.angle_gamma   90.00
#
_symmetry.space_group_name_H-M   'P 1'
#
loop_
_entity.id
_entity.type
_entity.pdbx_description
1 polymer ?
#
loop_
_entity_poly.entity_id
_entity_poly.type
_entity_poly.pdbx_seq_one_letter_code
_entity_poly.pdbx_strand_id
1 'polypeptide(L)'
;MDCCGTPVAVYSKQEADDILKKKLKQLHGVADCIVTTCPACFMRFDNPPRQMKDLRIPVIHLSELICLALGIEPAELYLDLYMTKVDSVLEKIGMDKENSVEKYFDIQELKSHCEACRKECTAAVYTRELDKVFDPLDVVDKLLEGGLDEVLSGDEIWMCLQGYAMPKRSGVRKRMNISEAPKIDATQIKGILKRAKEDGADDK
;
A
#
# COMPACT_ATOMS: atom_id res chain seq x y z
N MET A 1 0.03 8.12 17.78
CA MET A 1 0.45 6.88 17.10
C MET A 1 1.96 6.94 16.93
N ASP A 2 2.71 6.05 17.58
CA ASP A 2 4.19 6.07 17.56
C ASP A 2 4.74 5.41 16.27
N CYS A 3 5.96 5.79 15.86
CA CYS A 3 6.71 5.24 14.72
C CYS A 3 7.01 3.72 14.90
N CYS A 4 7.32 3.00 13.81
CA CYS A 4 7.75 1.59 13.86
C CYS A 4 9.23 1.39 14.24
N GLY A 5 10.00 2.48 14.33
CA GLY A 5 11.42 2.47 14.66
C GLY A 5 12.38 2.15 13.51
N THR A 6 11.88 1.79 12.31
CA THR A 6 12.77 1.41 11.19
C THR A 6 13.79 2.49 10.80
N PRO A 7 13.44 3.79 10.69
CA PRO A 7 14.45 4.83 10.40
C PRO A 7 15.49 5.00 11.53
N VAL A 8 15.08 4.79 12.78
CA VAL A 8 15.95 4.91 13.97
C VAL A 8 16.99 3.79 13.99
N ALA A 9 16.66 2.62 13.44
CA ALA A 9 17.55 1.46 13.42
C ALA A 9 18.86 1.71 12.67
N VAL A 10 18.92 2.73 11.80
CA VAL A 10 20.13 3.17 11.10
C VAL A 10 21.14 3.78 12.07
N TYR A 11 20.67 4.41 13.15
CA TYR A 11 21.49 5.09 14.15
C TYR A 11 21.65 4.26 15.43
N SER A 12 20.54 3.73 15.93
CA SER A 12 20.51 2.94 17.17
C SER A 12 19.51 1.79 17.02
N LYS A 13 20.05 0.58 16.87
CA LYS A 13 19.24 -0.65 16.81
C LYS A 13 18.45 -0.86 18.09
N GLN A 14 19.06 -0.58 19.25
CA GLN A 14 18.43 -0.81 20.55
C GLN A 14 17.21 0.09 20.74
N GLU A 15 17.35 1.39 20.46
CA GLU A 15 16.21 2.32 20.55
C GLU A 15 15.11 1.96 19.55
N ALA A 16 15.48 1.57 18.33
CA ALA A 16 14.52 1.11 17.34
C ALA A 16 13.77 -0.17 17.76
N ASP A 17 14.45 -1.09 18.45
CA ASP A 17 13.86 -2.30 19.00
C ASP A 17 12.93 -1.96 20.18
N ASP A 18 13.29 -0.99 21.03
CA ASP A 18 12.46 -0.53 22.15
C ASP A 18 11.17 0.15 21.67
N ILE A 19 11.26 1.00 20.63
CA ILE A 19 10.11 1.62 19.97
C ILE A 19 9.17 0.54 19.43
N LEU A 20 9.70 -0.42 18.67
CA LEU A 20 8.91 -1.52 18.11
C LEU A 20 8.23 -2.34 19.21
N LYS A 21 8.98 -2.71 20.25
CA LYS A 21 8.48 -3.52 21.37
C LYS A 21 7.35 -2.82 22.11
N LYS A 22 7.49 -1.52 22.38
CA LYS A 22 6.45 -0.70 23.02
C LYS A 22 5.16 -0.74 22.18
N LYS A 23 5.28 -0.57 20.87
CA LYS A 23 4.13 -0.58 19.94
C LYS A 23 3.47 -1.95 19.84
N LEU A 24 4.25 -3.01 19.68
CA LEU A 24 3.71 -4.38 19.64
C LEU A 24 2.99 -4.73 20.95
N LYS A 25 3.54 -4.37 22.12
CA LYS A 25 2.86 -4.59 23.41
C LYS A 25 1.52 -3.87 23.53
N GLN A 26 1.38 -2.68 22.96
CA GLN A 26 0.13 -1.92 23.01
C GLN A 26 -0.95 -2.54 22.12
N LEU A 27 -0.56 -3.17 21.02
CA LEU A 27 -1.48 -3.76 20.05
C LEU A 27 -1.78 -5.24 20.36
N HIS A 28 -0.88 -5.91 21.08
CA HIS A 28 -0.98 -7.34 21.34
C HIS A 28 -2.23 -7.68 22.16
N GLY A 29 -3.07 -8.57 21.64
CA GLY A 29 -4.33 -8.97 22.24
C GLY A 29 -5.48 -7.95 22.08
N VAL A 30 -5.23 -6.83 21.40
CA VAL A 30 -6.23 -5.79 21.12
C VAL A 30 -6.56 -5.72 19.62
N ALA A 31 -5.54 -5.89 18.76
CA ALA A 31 -5.70 -5.85 17.31
C ALA A 31 -5.57 -7.25 16.71
N ASP A 32 -6.49 -7.58 15.79
CA ASP A 32 -6.44 -8.82 15.00
C ASP A 32 -5.36 -8.79 13.91
N CYS A 33 -5.08 -7.60 13.37
CA CYS A 33 -4.03 -7.37 12.39
C CYS A 33 -3.49 -5.92 12.44
N ILE A 34 -2.33 -5.70 11.83
CA ILE A 34 -1.74 -4.39 11.59
C ILE A 34 -1.78 -4.12 10.09
N VAL A 35 -2.49 -3.07 9.68
CA VAL A 35 -2.44 -2.59 8.29
C VAL A 35 -1.35 -1.53 8.15
N THR A 36 -0.49 -1.69 7.15
CA THR A 36 0.64 -0.76 6.89
C THR A 36 0.58 -0.21 5.48
N THR A 37 0.96 1.06 5.30
CA THR A 37 1.08 1.71 3.98
C THR A 37 2.53 1.91 3.55
N CYS A 38 3.48 1.52 4.40
CA CYS A 38 4.90 1.69 4.18
C CYS A 38 5.58 0.30 4.20
N PRO A 39 6.31 -0.08 3.13
CA PRO A 39 7.03 -1.36 3.10
C PRO A 39 8.03 -1.53 4.25
N ALA A 40 8.65 -0.44 4.69
CA ALA A 40 9.58 -0.46 5.81
C ALA A 40 8.90 -0.72 7.17
N CYS A 41 7.63 -0.32 7.32
CA CYS A 41 6.81 -0.67 8.47
C CYS A 41 6.38 -2.14 8.38
N PHE A 42 5.91 -2.57 7.20
CA PHE A 42 5.51 -3.94 6.93
C PHE A 42 6.62 -4.93 7.36
N MET A 43 7.81 -4.79 6.77
CA MET A 43 8.95 -5.69 7.04
C MET A 43 9.34 -5.71 8.53
N ARG A 44 9.20 -4.57 9.22
CA ARG A 44 9.61 -4.43 10.61
C ARG A 44 8.65 -5.11 11.58
N PHE A 45 7.34 -5.04 11.31
CA PHE A 45 6.33 -5.72 12.09
C PHE A 45 6.20 -7.20 11.75
N ASP A 46 6.35 -7.58 10.48
CA ASP A 46 6.27 -8.97 10.04
C ASP A 46 7.48 -9.79 10.52
N ASN A 47 8.66 -9.18 10.53
CA ASN A 47 9.89 -9.81 10.99
C ASN A 47 10.51 -9.12 12.22
N PRO A 48 9.84 -9.18 13.39
CA PRO A 48 10.35 -8.56 14.59
C PRO A 48 11.57 -9.35 15.13
N PRO A 49 12.44 -8.72 15.92
CA PRO A 49 13.55 -9.40 16.58
C PRO A 49 13.12 -10.64 17.37
N ARG A 50 14.00 -11.65 17.48
CA ARG A 50 13.68 -12.96 18.10
C ARG A 50 13.09 -12.83 19.51
N GLN A 51 13.52 -11.84 20.28
CA GLN A 51 13.03 -11.58 21.64
C GLN A 51 11.59 -11.01 21.71
N MET A 52 10.93 -10.79 20.57
CA MET A 52 9.56 -10.27 20.46
C MET A 52 8.64 -11.21 19.69
N LYS A 53 9.03 -12.48 19.48
CA LYS A 53 8.23 -13.46 18.73
C LYS A 53 6.83 -13.65 19.32
N ASP A 54 6.71 -13.60 20.65
CA ASP A 54 5.44 -13.78 21.36
C ASP A 54 4.52 -12.55 21.24
N LEU A 55 5.01 -11.45 20.67
CA LEU A 55 4.25 -10.23 20.41
C LEU A 55 3.88 -10.07 18.94
N ARG A 56 4.02 -11.12 18.13
CA ARG A 56 3.69 -11.07 16.71
C ARG A 56 2.19 -10.88 16.52
N ILE A 57 1.86 -10.00 15.60
CA ILE A 57 0.51 -9.68 15.17
C ILE A 57 0.54 -9.77 13.65
N PRO A 58 -0.45 -10.44 13.01
CA PRO A 58 -0.55 -10.46 11.56
C PRO A 58 -0.43 -9.06 10.96
N VAL A 59 0.32 -8.92 9.87
CA VAL A 59 0.55 -7.64 9.19
C VAL A 59 0.10 -7.78 7.75
N ILE A 60 -0.64 -6.81 7.24
CA ILE A 60 -1.06 -6.74 5.84
C ILE A 60 -0.68 -5.35 5.29
N HIS A 61 -0.17 -5.29 4.06
CA HIS A 61 0.03 -4.00 3.40
C HIS A 61 -1.30 -3.50 2.84
N LEU A 62 -1.54 -2.19 2.87
CA LEU A 62 -2.81 -1.59 2.43
C LEU A 62 -3.19 -2.01 1.01
N SER A 63 -2.22 -2.11 0.10
CA SER A 63 -2.48 -2.56 -1.26
C SER A 63 -3.02 -4.00 -1.31
N GLU A 64 -2.53 -4.90 -0.46
CA GLU A 64 -3.04 -6.28 -0.42
C GLU A 64 -4.41 -6.34 0.23
N LEU A 65 -4.64 -5.53 1.26
CA LEU A 65 -5.98 -5.40 1.84
C LEU A 65 -6.99 -4.92 0.80
N ILE A 66 -6.61 -3.95 -0.04
CA ILE A 66 -7.42 -3.49 -1.17
C ILE A 66 -7.62 -4.62 -2.17
N CYS A 67 -6.57 -5.36 -2.54
CA CYS A 67 -6.69 -6.51 -3.43
C CYS A 67 -7.67 -7.57 -2.88
N LEU A 68 -7.56 -7.91 -1.60
CA LEU A 68 -8.46 -8.84 -0.92
C LEU A 68 -9.91 -8.33 -0.94
N ALA A 69 -10.11 -7.02 -0.72
CA ALA A 69 -11.43 -6.39 -0.79
C ALA A 69 -12.02 -6.35 -2.21
N LEU A 70 -11.17 -6.44 -3.25
CA LEU A 70 -11.55 -6.56 -4.65
C LEU A 70 -11.69 -8.02 -5.12
N GLY A 71 -11.71 -8.97 -4.18
CA GLY A 71 -11.91 -10.39 -4.47
C GLY A 71 -10.70 -11.11 -5.06
N ILE A 72 -9.50 -10.51 -4.99
CA ILE A 72 -8.27 -11.19 -5.40
C ILE A 72 -7.93 -12.27 -4.37
N GLU A 73 -7.70 -13.49 -4.87
CA GLU A 73 -7.42 -14.65 -4.03
C GLU A 73 -6.10 -14.49 -3.25
N PRO A 74 -6.05 -14.82 -1.93
CA PRO A 74 -4.84 -14.72 -1.12
C PRO A 74 -3.61 -15.41 -1.71
N ALA A 75 -3.81 -16.50 -2.46
CA ALA A 75 -2.75 -17.25 -3.13
C ALA A 75 -2.06 -16.43 -4.24
N GLU A 76 -2.76 -15.49 -4.88
CA GLU A 76 -2.19 -14.59 -5.88
C GLU A 76 -1.36 -13.47 -5.26
N LEU A 77 -1.57 -13.18 -3.97
CA LEU A 77 -0.87 -12.15 -3.21
C LEU A 77 0.38 -12.67 -2.49
N TYR A 78 0.68 -13.98 -2.60
CA TYR A 78 1.85 -14.61 -1.98
C TYR A 78 1.96 -14.37 -0.47
N LEU A 79 0.82 -14.32 0.24
CA LEU A 79 0.78 -14.08 1.69
C LEU A 79 1.40 -15.22 2.50
N ASP A 80 1.62 -16.39 1.89
CA ASP A 80 2.29 -17.54 2.48
C ASP A 80 3.78 -17.29 2.77
N LEU A 81 4.40 -16.34 2.04
CA LEU A 81 5.80 -15.92 2.20
C LEU A 81 6.04 -15.06 3.45
N TYR A 82 4.98 -14.64 4.13
CA TYR A 82 5.07 -13.77 5.30
C TYR A 82 5.69 -14.50 6.49
N MET A 83 6.48 -13.78 7.29
CA MET A 83 7.12 -14.33 8.48
C MET A 83 6.11 -14.56 9.61
N THR A 84 5.06 -13.75 9.65
CA THR A 84 3.91 -13.88 10.54
C THR A 84 2.71 -14.34 9.72
N LYS A 85 2.12 -15.47 10.12
CA LYS A 85 0.98 -16.05 9.43
C LYS A 85 -0.27 -15.18 9.57
N VAL A 86 -1.01 -15.04 8.47
CA VAL A 86 -2.20 -14.19 8.35
C VAL A 86 -3.50 -14.96 8.24
N ASP A 87 -3.45 -16.30 8.32
CA ASP A 87 -4.60 -17.20 8.15
C ASP A 87 -5.79 -16.80 9.05
N SER A 88 -5.50 -16.50 10.32
CA SER A 88 -6.52 -16.03 11.29
C SER A 88 -7.20 -14.71 10.93
N VAL A 89 -6.57 -13.87 10.10
CA VAL A 89 -7.17 -12.64 9.59
C VAL A 89 -8.06 -12.97 8.40
N LEU A 90 -7.56 -13.79 7.48
CA LEU A 90 -8.29 -14.23 6.29
C LEU A 90 -9.60 -14.95 6.67
N GLU A 91 -9.56 -15.82 7.68
CA GLU A 91 -10.75 -16.49 8.22
C GLU A 91 -11.79 -15.50 8.77
N LYS A 92 -11.34 -14.41 9.40
CA LYS A 92 -12.22 -13.41 10.04
C LYS A 92 -12.85 -12.44 9.04
N ILE A 93 -12.09 -12.01 8.03
CA ILE A 93 -12.60 -11.04 7.05
C ILE A 93 -13.61 -11.69 6.10
N GLY A 94 -13.57 -13.01 5.95
CA GLY A 94 -14.36 -13.70 4.95
C GLY A 94 -13.91 -13.33 3.53
N MET A 95 -14.30 -14.14 2.55
CA MET A 95 -14.11 -13.81 1.14
C MET A 95 -15.48 -13.65 0.51
N ASP A 96 -16.09 -12.49 0.73
CA ASP A 96 -17.27 -12.10 -0.02
C ASP A 96 -16.79 -11.59 -1.39
N LYS A 97 -17.15 -12.31 -2.45
CA LYS A 97 -16.84 -11.92 -3.84
C LYS A 97 -17.68 -10.75 -4.35
N GLU A 98 -18.40 -10.07 -3.46
CA GLU A 98 -19.30 -8.98 -3.82
C GLU A 98 -18.51 -7.69 -4.06
N ASN A 99 -18.02 -7.56 -5.30
CA ASN A 99 -17.04 -6.58 -5.77
C ASN A 99 -17.58 -5.16 -6.03
N SER A 100 -18.69 -4.75 -5.41
CA SER A 100 -19.14 -3.35 -5.57
C SER A 100 -18.50 -2.48 -4.49
N VAL A 101 -17.44 -1.77 -4.88
CA VAL A 101 -16.84 -0.71 -4.06
C VAL A 101 -17.76 0.52 -3.99
N GLU A 102 -18.71 0.63 -4.93
CA GLU A 102 -19.62 1.77 -5.09
C GLU A 102 -20.56 1.94 -3.90
N LYS A 103 -20.88 0.86 -3.17
CA LYS A 103 -21.68 0.94 -1.93
C LYS A 103 -20.93 1.54 -0.74
N TYR A 104 -19.59 1.59 -0.81
CA TYR A 104 -18.72 2.06 0.28
C TYR A 104 -18.10 3.43 0.03
N PHE A 105 -18.13 3.92 -1.20
CA PHE A 105 -17.58 5.21 -1.57
C PHE A 105 -18.67 6.14 -2.06
N ASP A 106 -18.94 7.22 -1.29
CA ASP A 106 -19.73 8.33 -1.81
C ASP A 106 -18.90 9.09 -2.84
N ILE A 107 -19.23 8.87 -4.11
CA ILE A 107 -18.57 9.50 -5.25
C ILE A 107 -18.65 11.04 -5.20
N GLN A 108 -19.68 11.61 -4.55
CA GLN A 108 -19.77 13.06 -4.38
C GLN A 108 -18.83 13.57 -3.29
N GLU A 109 -18.60 12.81 -2.21
CA GLU A 109 -17.59 13.18 -1.21
C GLU A 109 -16.17 13.06 -1.75
N LEU A 110 -15.90 12.07 -2.60
CA LEU A 110 -14.60 11.91 -3.28
C LEU A 110 -14.24 13.12 -4.17
N LYS A 111 -15.22 13.85 -4.70
CA LYS A 111 -15.00 15.11 -5.44
C LYS A 111 -14.64 16.28 -4.53
N SER A 112 -14.88 16.17 -3.23
CA SER A 112 -14.60 17.22 -2.25
C SER A 112 -13.19 17.03 -1.67
N HIS A 113 -12.22 17.66 -2.32
CA HIS A 113 -10.83 17.58 -1.88
C HIS A 113 -10.50 18.59 -0.78
N CYS A 114 -9.88 18.15 0.31
CA CYS A 114 -9.32 19.01 1.36
C CYS A 114 -8.10 19.84 0.87
N GLU A 115 -7.56 19.54 -0.31
CA GLU A 115 -6.42 20.24 -0.95
C GLU A 115 -5.08 20.17 -0.20
N ALA A 116 -5.00 19.54 0.98
CA ALA A 116 -3.77 19.43 1.76
C ALA A 116 -2.64 18.72 0.99
N CYS A 117 -2.97 17.67 0.23
CA CYS A 117 -2.02 16.98 -0.65
C CYS A 117 -1.48 17.87 -1.77
N ARG A 118 -2.27 18.87 -2.20
CA ARG A 118 -1.89 19.83 -3.24
C ARG A 118 -1.17 21.05 -2.67
N LYS A 119 -1.48 21.49 -1.44
CA LYS A 119 -1.01 22.79 -0.94
C LYS A 119 -0.01 22.72 0.22
N GLU A 120 -0.05 21.65 1.01
CA GLU A 120 0.67 21.57 2.28
C GLU A 120 1.65 20.39 2.35
N CYS A 121 1.41 19.32 1.58
CA CYS A 121 2.28 18.15 1.60
C CYS A 121 3.68 18.49 1.07
N THR A 122 4.68 18.50 1.95
CA THR A 122 6.08 18.81 1.60
C THR A 122 6.60 17.92 0.48
N ALA A 123 6.17 16.65 0.41
CA ALA A 123 6.55 15.75 -0.67
C ALA A 123 5.95 16.17 -2.02
N ALA A 124 4.67 16.56 -2.06
CA ALA A 124 4.02 17.03 -3.28
C ALA A 124 4.56 18.40 -3.73
N VAL A 125 4.74 19.35 -2.79
CA VAL A 125 5.32 20.67 -3.08
C VAL A 125 6.73 20.53 -3.64
N TYR A 126 7.57 19.68 -3.04
CA TYR A 126 8.94 19.44 -3.51
C TYR A 126 9.00 18.87 -4.93
N THR A 127 8.05 17.98 -5.29
CA THR A 127 8.02 17.39 -6.64
C THR A 127 7.69 18.40 -7.74
N ARG A 128 7.02 19.52 -7.41
CA ARG A 128 6.77 20.62 -8.35
C ARG A 128 8.01 21.39 -8.75
N GLU A 129 9.00 21.47 -7.87
CA GLU A 129 10.28 22.14 -8.16
C GLU A 129 11.18 21.29 -9.08
N LEU A 130 10.78 20.04 -9.40
CA LEU A 130 11.58 19.04 -10.10
C LEU A 130 11.01 18.63 -11.47
N ASP A 131 10.12 19.43 -12.07
CA ASP A 131 9.41 19.16 -13.35
C ASP A 131 8.57 17.86 -13.36
N LYS A 132 8.30 17.27 -12.18
CA LYS A 132 7.52 16.03 -12.06
C LYS A 132 6.54 16.14 -10.91
N VAL A 133 5.38 16.75 -11.17
CA VAL A 133 4.37 17.02 -10.14
C VAL A 133 3.71 15.71 -9.71
N PHE A 134 3.81 15.38 -8.42
CA PHE A 134 2.92 14.40 -7.80
C PHE A 134 1.76 15.14 -7.16
N ASP A 135 0.58 15.05 -7.77
CA ASP A 135 -0.67 15.48 -7.16
C ASP A 135 -1.64 14.28 -7.13
N PRO A 136 -1.86 13.67 -5.95
CA PRO A 136 -2.79 12.55 -5.85
C PRO A 136 -4.24 12.98 -6.09
N LEU A 137 -4.57 14.27 -6.02
CA LEU A 137 -5.92 14.76 -6.31
C LEU A 137 -6.21 14.73 -7.80
N ASP A 138 -5.23 15.05 -8.64
CA ASP A 138 -5.36 14.95 -10.10
C ASP A 138 -5.59 13.49 -10.52
N VAL A 139 -4.92 12.54 -9.85
CA VAL A 139 -5.15 11.11 -10.05
C VAL A 139 -6.58 10.73 -9.69
N VAL A 140 -7.09 11.21 -8.55
CA VAL A 140 -8.48 10.96 -8.12
C VAL A 140 -9.48 11.58 -9.10
N ASP A 141 -9.28 12.83 -9.53
CA ASP A 141 -10.14 13.50 -10.52
C ASP A 141 -10.19 12.70 -11.83
N LYS A 142 -9.04 12.29 -12.38
CA LYS A 142 -8.97 11.45 -13.58
C LYS A 142 -9.71 10.12 -13.40
N LEU A 143 -9.58 9.48 -12.24
CA LEU A 143 -10.30 8.23 -11.93
C LEU A 143 -11.82 8.45 -11.87
N LEU A 144 -12.26 9.54 -11.25
CA LEU A 144 -13.67 9.92 -11.14
C LEU A 144 -14.29 10.27 -12.51
N GLU A 145 -13.48 10.79 -13.43
CA GLU A 145 -13.86 11.03 -14.83
C GLU A 145 -13.84 9.75 -15.70
N GLY A 146 -13.46 8.61 -15.13
CA GLY A 146 -13.40 7.32 -15.82
C GLY A 146 -12.09 7.07 -16.57
N GLY A 147 -11.08 7.92 -16.39
CA GLY A 147 -9.76 7.87 -17.01
C GLY A 147 -8.81 6.81 -16.44
N LEU A 148 -9.31 5.60 -16.13
CA LEU A 148 -8.49 4.55 -15.52
C LEU A 148 -7.30 4.13 -16.40
N ASP A 149 -7.53 3.94 -17.70
CA ASP A 149 -6.47 3.60 -18.66
C ASP A 149 -5.39 4.72 -18.73
N GLU A 150 -5.81 5.98 -18.65
CA GLU A 150 -4.89 7.13 -18.62
C GLU A 150 -4.04 7.12 -17.35
N VAL A 151 -4.68 6.99 -16.18
CA VAL A 151 -4.02 6.97 -14.87
C VAL A 151 -3.00 5.83 -14.76
N LEU A 152 -3.35 4.64 -15.25
CA LEU A 152 -2.44 3.49 -15.25
C LEU A 152 -1.24 3.67 -16.19
N SER A 153 -1.44 4.39 -17.30
CA SER A 153 -0.39 4.69 -18.27
C SER A 153 0.52 5.85 -17.87
N GLY A 154 0.07 6.70 -16.93
CA GLY A 154 0.81 7.86 -16.43
C GLY A 154 1.87 7.50 -15.40
N ASP A 155 2.92 8.32 -15.31
CA ASP A 155 4.02 8.16 -14.34
C ASP A 155 3.60 8.47 -12.88
N GLU A 156 2.46 9.13 -12.70
CA GLU A 156 2.00 9.78 -11.47
C GLU A 156 1.78 8.77 -10.31
N ILE A 157 1.11 7.65 -10.58
CA ILE A 157 0.81 6.63 -9.55
C ILE A 157 1.99 5.70 -9.26
N TRP A 158 2.95 5.64 -10.18
CA TRP A 158 4.17 4.83 -10.05
C TRP A 158 5.31 5.61 -9.39
N MET A 159 5.07 6.89 -9.08
CA MET A 159 6.06 7.79 -8.52
C MET A 159 6.28 7.50 -7.02
N CYS A 160 7.45 6.97 -6.70
CA CYS A 160 7.85 6.77 -5.30
C CYS A 160 8.30 8.10 -4.68
N LEU A 161 7.48 8.68 -3.80
CA LEU A 161 7.83 9.89 -3.02
C LEU A 161 9.06 9.68 -2.12
N GLN A 162 9.34 8.44 -1.72
CA GLN A 162 10.58 8.08 -1.03
C GLN A 162 11.82 8.10 -1.94
N GLY A 163 11.65 7.88 -3.25
CA GLY A 163 12.72 7.85 -4.24
C GLY A 163 13.27 9.24 -4.60
N TYR A 164 12.44 10.28 -4.54
CA TYR A 164 12.87 11.69 -4.71
C TYR A 164 13.44 12.32 -3.44
N ALA A 165 13.05 11.82 -2.26
CA ALA A 165 13.70 12.16 -0.99
C ALA A 165 15.07 11.47 -0.81
N MET A 166 15.50 10.61 -1.74
CA MET A 166 16.84 10.04 -1.77
C MET A 166 17.68 10.70 -2.89
N PRO A 167 18.76 11.42 -2.57
CA PRO A 167 19.67 11.91 -3.60
C PRO A 167 20.27 10.72 -4.35
N LYS A 168 19.99 10.65 -5.66
CA LYS A 168 20.69 9.87 -6.69
C LYS A 168 21.24 8.50 -6.21
N ARG A 169 20.40 7.49 -5.99
CA ARG A 169 20.85 6.08 -6.02
C ARG A 169 20.62 5.43 -7.38
N SER A 170 21.25 6.01 -8.41
CA SER A 170 21.47 5.36 -9.71
C SER A 170 22.24 4.04 -9.61
N GLY A 171 22.88 3.77 -8.47
CA GLY A 171 23.68 2.56 -8.24
C GLY A 171 22.92 1.27 -7.92
N VAL A 172 21.62 1.30 -7.58
CA VAL A 172 20.86 0.06 -7.30
C VAL A 172 20.35 -0.57 -8.60
N ARG A 173 19.76 0.23 -9.51
CA ARG A 173 19.30 -0.24 -10.83
C ARG A 173 20.45 -0.79 -11.68
N LYS A 174 21.60 -0.10 -11.69
CA LYS A 174 22.83 -0.58 -12.34
C LYS A 174 23.35 -1.91 -11.77
N ARG A 175 23.24 -2.12 -10.45
CA ARG A 175 23.65 -3.39 -9.80
C ARG A 175 22.71 -4.55 -10.07
N MET A 176 21.42 -4.27 -10.29
CA MET A 176 20.40 -5.27 -10.61
C MET A 176 20.19 -5.47 -12.12
N ASN A 177 20.97 -4.78 -12.97
CA ASN A 177 20.84 -4.81 -14.43
C ASN A 177 19.42 -4.49 -14.94
N ILE A 178 18.68 -3.66 -14.22
CA ILE A 178 17.32 -3.22 -14.58
C ILE A 178 17.47 -1.88 -15.30
N SER A 179 17.37 -1.91 -16.64
CA SER A 179 17.49 -0.72 -17.49
C SER A 179 16.27 0.18 -17.40
N GLU A 180 15.07 -0.40 -17.29
CA GLU A 180 13.78 0.29 -17.21
C GLU A 180 12.82 -0.43 -16.25
N ALA A 181 11.84 0.29 -15.70
CA ALA A 181 10.77 -0.36 -14.96
C ALA A 181 9.96 -1.24 -15.94
N PRO A 182 9.56 -2.47 -15.56
CA PRO A 182 8.75 -3.29 -16.44
C PRO A 182 7.47 -2.54 -16.78
N LYS A 183 7.19 -2.38 -18.09
CA LYS A 183 5.92 -1.86 -18.55
C LYS A 183 4.84 -2.85 -18.14
N ILE A 184 3.95 -2.42 -17.24
CA ILE A 184 2.76 -3.17 -16.90
C ILE A 184 1.81 -3.06 -18.10
N ASP A 185 1.44 -4.20 -18.68
CA ASP A 185 0.46 -4.23 -19.75
C ASP A 185 -0.95 -4.02 -19.16
N ALA A 186 -1.47 -2.81 -19.31
CA ALA A 186 -2.78 -2.43 -18.80
C ALA A 186 -3.93 -3.31 -19.35
N THR A 187 -3.73 -4.06 -20.45
CA THR A 187 -4.73 -5.02 -20.91
C THR A 187 -4.93 -6.20 -19.94
N GLN A 188 -3.93 -6.52 -19.10
CA GLN A 188 -4.08 -7.52 -18.02
C GLN A 188 -5.03 -7.03 -16.93
N ILE A 189 -5.08 -5.71 -16.70
CA ILE A 189 -6.00 -5.08 -15.75
C ILE A 189 -7.44 -5.14 -16.27
N LYS A 190 -7.66 -5.02 -17.59
CA LYS A 190 -9.00 -5.23 -18.19
C LYS A 190 -9.54 -6.63 -17.90
N GLY A 191 -8.68 -7.66 -17.85
CA GLY A 191 -9.07 -9.00 -17.44
C GLY A 191 -9.50 -9.09 -15.97
N ILE A 192 -8.82 -8.37 -15.08
CA ILE A 192 -9.14 -8.28 -13.65
C ILE A 192 -10.46 -7.52 -13.44
N LEU A 193 -10.63 -6.37 -14.10
CA LEU A 193 -11.85 -5.55 -14.03
C LEU A 193 -13.06 -6.25 -14.66
N LYS A 194 -12.85 -7.03 -15.73
CA LYS A 194 -13.92 -7.79 -16.38
C LYS A 194 -14.43 -8.90 -15.45
N ARG A 195 -13.55 -9.64 -14.78
CA ARG A 195 -13.94 -10.63 -13.75
C ARG A 195 -14.71 -9.95 -12.61
N ALA A 196 -14.21 -8.82 -12.11
CA ALA A 196 -14.90 -8.06 -11.06
C ALA A 196 -16.30 -7.55 -11.46
N LYS A 197 -16.53 -7.27 -12.75
CA LYS A 197 -17.85 -6.85 -13.29
C LYS A 197 -18.79 -8.01 -13.61
N GLU A 198 -18.25 -9.13 -14.09
CA GLU A 198 -19.03 -10.33 -14.43
C GLU A 198 -19.58 -11.00 -13.16
N ASP A 199 -18.82 -11.01 -12.07
CA ASP A 199 -19.27 -11.53 -10.76
C ASP A 199 -20.39 -10.69 -10.11
N GLY A 200 -20.70 -9.50 -10.64
CA GLY A 200 -21.82 -8.64 -10.20
C GLY A 200 -23.04 -8.64 -11.14
N ALA A 201 -23.01 -9.42 -12.23
CA ALA A 201 -24.07 -9.43 -13.25
C ALA A 201 -25.10 -10.56 -13.11
N ASP A 202 -24.85 -11.53 -12.22
CA ASP A 202 -25.70 -12.72 -12.05
C ASP A 202 -26.88 -12.54 -11.06
N ASP A 203 -27.07 -11.37 -10.46
CA ASP A 203 -28.23 -11.05 -9.60
C ASP A 203 -29.11 -9.94 -10.19
N LYS A 204 -29.80 -10.26 -11.29
CA LYS A 204 -31.03 -9.57 -11.71
C LYS A 204 -32.21 -10.52 -11.79
#